data_AF-T1AN50-F1
#
_entry.id   AF-T1AN50-F1
#
_cell.length_a   1.000
_cell.length_b   1.000
_cell.length_c   1.000
_cell.angle_alpha   90.00
_cell.angle_beta   90.00
_cell.angle_gamma   90.00
#
_symmetry.space_group_name_H-M   'P 1'
#
loop_
_entity.id
_entity.type
_entity.pdbx_description
1 polymer ?
#
loop_
_entity_poly.entity_id
_entity_poly.type
_entity_poly.pdbx_seq_one_letter_code
_entity_poly.pdbx_strand_id
1 'polypeptide(L)' 'MIGIANSKNNVKIRLAEERWFHISESHDDLAGHTFDVLECIENPDYIVKGTTDEVIA' A
#
# COMPACT_ATOMS: atom_id res chain seq x y z
N MET A 1 8.47 7.56 10.68
CA MET A 1 8.31 6.78 9.44
C MET A 1 7.57 5.51 9.81
N ILE A 2 6.50 5.12 9.09
CA ILE A 2 5.73 3.93 9.47
C ILE A 2 6.37 2.65 8.95
N GLY A 3 6.73 2.61 7.67
CA GLY A 3 7.31 1.40 7.09
C GLY A 3 7.80 1.53 5.66
N ILE A 4 8.40 0.44 5.19
CA ILE A 4 8.89 0.26 3.82
C ILE A 4 8.46 -1.14 3.38
N ALA A 5 7.98 -1.26 2.14
CA ALA A 5 7.61 -2.52 1.50
C ALA A 5 8.21 -2.57 0.09
N ASN A 6 8.56 -3.76 -0.39
CA ASN A 6 8.98 -3.96 -1.78
C ASN A 6 7.81 -4.52 -2.59
N SER A 7 7.36 -3.76 -3.60
CA SER A 7 6.30 -4.23 -4.51
C SER A 7 6.74 -5.44 -5.33
N LYS A 8 5.77 -6.16 -5.92
CA LYS A 8 6.04 -7.27 -6.84
C LYS A 8 6.88 -6.90 -8.07
N ASN A 9 6.91 -5.63 -8.44
CA ASN A 9 7.76 -5.12 -9.51
C ASN A 9 9.15 -4.68 -9.02
N ASN A 10 9.55 -5.09 -7.81
CA ASN A 10 10.81 -4.72 -7.14
C ASN A 10 11.01 -3.20 -6.95
N VAL A 11 9.91 -2.44 -6.91
CA VAL A 11 9.93 -1.02 -6.55
C VAL A 11 9.76 -0.90 -5.05
N LYS A 12 10.71 -0.23 -4.39
CA LYS A 12 10.66 0.06 -2.96
C LYS A 12 9.67 1.20 -2.67
N ILE A 13 8.67 0.93 -1.85
CA ILE A 13 7.63 1.88 -1.46
C ILE A 13 7.86 2.27 0.01
N ARG A 14 7.87 3.57 0.29
CA ARG A 14 8.03 4.13 1.63
C ARG A 14 6.73 4.79 2.09
N LEU A 15 6.23 4.33 3.24
CA LEU A 15 5.07 4.91 3.90
C LEU A 15 5.51 5.83 5.04
N ALA A 16 5.47 7.13 4.78
CA ALA A 16 5.72 8.17 5.77
C ALA A 16 4.49 8.37 6.67
N GLU A 17 4.71 8.83 7.90
CA GLU A 17 3.62 9.13 8.85
C GLU A 17 2.65 10.16 8.30
N GLU A 18 3.17 11.26 7.73
CA GLU A 18 2.37 12.31 7.09
C GLU A 18 1.45 11.76 5.99
N ARG A 19 1.96 10.85 5.14
CA ARG A 19 1.18 10.26 4.04
C ARG A 19 0.10 9.32 4.56
N TRP A 20 0.42 8.51 5.55
CA TRP A 20 -0.56 7.64 6.18
C TRP A 20 -1.66 8.43 6.87
N PHE A 21 -1.30 9.51 7.58
CA PHE A 21 -2.25 10.41 8.20
C PHE A 21 -3.24 10.95 7.16
N HIS A 22 -2.74 11.51 6.05
CA HIS A 22 -3.59 11.98 4.94
C HIS A 22 -4.49 10.90 4.34
N ILE A 23 -4.01 9.66 4.18
CA ILE A 23 -4.81 8.53 3.68
C ILE A 23 -5.93 8.21 4.67
N SER A 24 -5.59 8.00 5.95
CA SER A 24 -6.56 7.59 6.98
C SER A 24 -7.58 8.68 7.34
N GLU A 25 -7.29 9.96 7.10
CA GLU A 25 -8.29 11.03 7.25
C GLU A 25 -9.41 10.95 6.20
N SER A 26 -9.10 10.47 5.00
CA SER A 26 -10.09 10.32 3.91
C SER A 26 -10.72 8.92 3.84
N HIS A 27 -10.01 7.92 4.40
CA HIS A 27 -10.36 6.52 4.42
C HIS A 27 -10.22 6.00 5.86
N ASP A 28 -11.20 6.34 6.70
CA ASP A 28 -11.21 5.96 8.11
C ASP A 28 -11.32 4.44 8.31
N ASP A 29 -11.86 3.72 7.33
CA ASP A 29 -11.86 2.26 7.22
C ASP A 29 -10.46 1.64 7.18
N LEU A 30 -9.44 2.40 6.76
CA LEU A 30 -8.05 1.95 6.78
C LEU A 30 -7.34 2.23 8.12
N ALA A 31 -7.96 2.94 9.06
CA ALA A 31 -7.34 3.25 10.35
C ALA A 31 -6.95 1.96 11.10
N GLY A 32 -5.67 1.82 11.45
CA GLY A 32 -5.13 0.62 12.10
C GLY A 32 -4.64 -0.48 11.15
N HIS A 33 -4.94 -0.40 9.85
CA HIS A 33 -4.57 -1.41 8.84
C HIS A 33 -3.22 -1.16 8.17
N THR A 34 -2.33 -0.39 8.79
CA THR A 34 -1.07 0.01 8.13
C THR A 34 -0.16 -1.18 7.82
N PHE A 35 -0.14 -2.17 8.71
CA PHE A 35 0.61 -3.41 8.48
C PHE A 35 -0.01 -4.23 7.34
N ASP A 36 -1.33 -4.34 7.28
CA ASP A 36 -2.02 -5.07 6.21
C ASP A 36 -1.77 -4.43 4.84
N VAL A 37 -1.72 -3.10 4.76
CA VAL A 37 -1.37 -2.38 3.53
C VAL A 37 0.08 -2.65 3.10
N LEU A 38 1.02 -2.66 4.04
CA LEU A 38 2.42 -2.98 3.73
C LEU A 38 2.57 -4.45 3.30
N GLU A 39 1.87 -5.36 3.98
CA GLU A 39 1.83 -6.78 3.61
C GLU A 39 1.22 -6.99 2.23
N CYS A 40 0.12 -6.31 1.89
CA CYS A 40 -0.49 -6.39 0.56
C CYS A 40 0.47 -5.95 -0.55
N ILE A 41 1.33 -4.95 -0.31
CA ILE A 41 2.35 -4.53 -1.28
C ILE A 41 3.37 -5.66 -1.52
N GLU A 42 3.81 -6.33 -0.46
CA GLU A 42 4.85 -7.37 -0.55
C GLU A 42 4.29 -8.73 -0.99
N ASN A 43 3.10 -9.11 -0.51
CA ASN A 43 2.45 -10.40 -0.61
C ASN A 43 0.92 -10.27 -0.79
N PRO A 44 0.45 -9.73 -1.93
CA PRO A 44 -0.99 -9.64 -2.20
C PRO A 44 -1.57 -11.02 -2.50
N ASP A 45 -2.82 -11.23 -2.10
CA ASP A 45 -3.57 -12.45 -2.36
C ASP A 45 -3.89 -12.61 -3.87
N TYR A 46 -4.14 -11.50 -4.55
CA TYR A 46 -4.47 -11.47 -5.97
C TYR A 46 -3.98 -10.18 -6.61
N ILE A 47 -3.74 -10.22 -7.93
CA ILE A 47 -3.30 -9.07 -8.70
C ILE A 47 -4.12 -9.00 -9.98
N VAL A 48 -4.71 -7.85 -10.25
CA VAL A 48 -5.40 -7.53 -11.51
C VAL A 48 -4.63 -6.50 -12.32
N LYS A 49 -4.82 -6.59 -13.64
CA LYS A 49 -4.31 -5.61 -14.58
C LYS A 49 -5.28 -4.43 -14.65
N GLY A 50 -4.78 -3.22 -14.41
CA GLY A 50 -5.52 -1.98 -14.60
C GLY A 50 -5.67 -1.59 -16.07
N THR A 51 -6.22 -0.40 -16.31
CA THR A 51 -6.50 0.08 -17.66
C THR A 51 -5.26 0.54 -18.42
N THR A 52 -4.23 0.98 -17.71
CA THR A 52 -2.98 1.50 -18.29
C THR A 52 -1.77 0.70 -17.80
N ASP A 53 -1.85 -0.62 -17.94
CA ASP A 53 -0.82 -1.59 -17.51
C ASP A 53 -0.47 -1.52 -16.01
N GLU A 54 -1.36 -0.96 -15.19
CA GLU A 54 -1.20 -0.94 -13.74
C GLU A 54 -1.34 -2.34 -13.16
N VAL A 55 -0.67 -2.55 -12.03
CA VAL A 55 -0.75 -3.77 -11.24
C VAL A 55 -1.49 -3.39 -9.97
N ILE A 56 -2.72 -3.86 -9.84
CA ILE A 56 -3.61 -3.54 -8.71
C ILE A 56 -3.73 -4.80 -7.86
N ALA A 57 -3.35 -4.68 -6.59
CA ALA A 57 -3.49 -5.71 -5.57
C ALA A 57 -4.76 -5.50 -4.75
#